data_AF-A0AAV5JM54-F1
#
_entry.id   AF-A0AAV5JM54-F1
#
_cell.length_a   1.000
_cell.length_b   1.000
_cell.length_c   1.000
_cell.angle_alpha   90.00
_cell.angle_beta   90.00
_cell.angle_gamma   90.00
#
_symmetry.space_group_name_H-M   'P 1'
#
loop_
_entity.id
_entity.type
_entity.pdbx_description
1 polymer ?
#
loop_
_entity_poly.entity_id
_entity_poly.type
_entity_poly.pdbx_seq_one_letter_code
_entity_poly.pdbx_strand_id
1 'polypeptide(L)'
;METLVQSIPTESQRLALEDKSNSGIRRPAPSAGGCRIEGYVRVKKVPGNLIISARSGSHSFDVSQMNMSHVISHLSFGRTISPRVMSDVKRLIPYLGRSHDRLNGRSFINHRDLGANVTIEHYLQIVKTEVVTRRSSREHTLIEEYEYTAHSSLAQSLHIPVAKFHFELSPMQVLITENPKSFSHFITNVCAIIGGIFTVAGILDSIFHNTIRVMKKVELGKNL
;
A
#
# COMPACT_ATOMS: atom_id res chain seq x y z
N MET A 1 -35.39 -4.55 40.47
CA MET A 1 -34.34 -3.97 39.61
C MET A 1 -33.12 -4.87 39.83
N GLU A 2 -32.48 -5.35 38.76
CA GLU A 2 -31.52 -6.48 38.70
C GLU A 2 -32.13 -7.83 38.29
N THR A 3 -32.17 -8.08 36.99
CA THR A 3 -32.28 -9.42 36.42
C THR A 3 -30.94 -9.79 35.79
N LEU A 4 -30.27 -10.69 36.49
CA LEU A 4 -29.20 -11.61 36.11
C LEU A 4 -28.97 -11.76 34.60
N VAL A 5 -27.78 -11.35 34.16
CA VAL A 5 -27.20 -11.70 32.85
C VAL A 5 -26.83 -13.18 32.90
N GLN A 6 -27.47 -14.00 32.05
CA GLN A 6 -27.08 -15.39 31.85
C GLN A 6 -25.65 -15.46 31.28
N SER A 7 -24.80 -16.27 31.92
CA SER A 7 -23.47 -16.60 31.43
C SER A 7 -23.57 -17.39 30.11
N ILE A 8 -22.80 -16.94 29.12
CA ILE A 8 -22.57 -17.65 27.84
C ILE A 8 -22.08 -19.08 28.16
N PRO A 9 -22.63 -20.13 27.53
CA PRO A 9 -22.16 -21.49 27.79
C PRO A 9 -20.71 -21.61 27.35
N THR A 10 -19.87 -22.13 28.25
CA THR A 10 -18.49 -22.52 27.97
C THR A 10 -18.51 -23.72 27.04
N GLU A 11 -18.75 -23.48 25.75
CA GLU A 11 -18.49 -24.46 24.72
C GLU A 11 -16.98 -24.71 24.75
N SER A 12 -16.60 -25.93 25.13
CA SER A 12 -15.22 -26.39 25.17
C SER A 12 -14.63 -26.22 23.78
N GLN A 13 -13.97 -25.08 23.57
CA GLN A 13 -13.32 -24.74 22.32
C GLN A 13 -12.21 -25.78 22.16
N ARG A 14 -12.49 -26.82 21.39
CA ARG A 14 -11.50 -27.80 20.97
C ARG A 14 -10.38 -27.02 20.31
N LEU A 15 -9.25 -26.96 21.02
CA LEU A 15 -7.98 -26.50 20.49
C LEU A 15 -7.76 -27.24 19.16
N ALA A 16 -7.61 -26.49 18.07
CA ALA A 16 -7.44 -27.01 16.72
C ALA A 16 -6.04 -27.63 16.48
N LEU A 17 -5.57 -28.44 17.44
CA LEU A 17 -4.30 -29.17 17.43
C LEU A 17 -4.50 -30.56 18.08
N GLU A 18 -5.62 -31.24 17.81
CA GLU A 18 -5.64 -32.71 17.90
C GLU A 18 -5.12 -33.27 16.57
N ASP A 19 -3.79 -33.31 16.44
CA ASP A 19 -3.13 -34.02 15.35
C ASP A 19 -3.34 -35.53 15.59
N LYS A 20 -4.41 -36.08 15.02
CA LYS A 20 -4.69 -37.53 14.98
C LYS A 20 -3.70 -38.20 14.04
N SER A 21 -2.44 -38.33 14.45
CA SER A 21 -1.50 -39.26 13.80
C SER A 21 -0.48 -39.82 14.78
N ASN A 22 -0.62 -41.12 15.00
CA ASN A 22 0.35 -42.12 15.45
C ASN A 22 1.73 -41.69 15.99
N SER A 23 2.06 -42.32 17.12
CA SER A 23 3.35 -42.39 17.83
C SER A 23 3.71 -41.17 18.68
N GLY A 24 3.85 -41.41 19.99
CA GLY A 24 4.15 -40.44 21.04
C GLY A 24 5.57 -39.88 21.00
N ILE A 25 6.00 -39.35 19.86
CA ILE A 25 7.20 -38.52 19.78
C ILE A 25 6.78 -37.11 20.20
N ARG A 26 6.82 -36.86 21.52
CA ARG A 26 6.72 -35.51 22.06
C ARG A 26 7.91 -34.72 21.51
N ARG A 27 7.65 -33.82 20.57
CA ARG A 27 8.68 -32.91 20.08
C ARG A 27 9.21 -32.12 21.29
N PRO A 28 10.54 -32.08 21.52
CA PRO A 28 11.09 -31.28 22.60
C PRO A 28 10.66 -29.84 22.41
N ALA A 29 10.27 -29.18 23.50
CA ALA A 29 9.98 -27.75 23.46
C ALA A 29 11.22 -27.03 22.90
N PRO A 30 11.07 -26.16 21.90
CA PRO A 30 12.20 -25.46 21.31
C PRO A 30 12.99 -24.72 22.40
N SER A 31 14.31 -24.85 22.36
CA SER A 31 15.24 -24.27 23.36
C SER A 31 15.23 -22.74 23.40
N ALA A 32 14.58 -22.09 22.43
CA ALA A 32 14.41 -20.65 22.36
C ALA A 32 12.94 -20.30 22.58
N GLY A 33 12.67 -19.47 23.60
CA GLY A 33 11.33 -18.92 23.83
C GLY A 33 10.91 -17.98 22.70
N GLY A 34 9.74 -18.23 22.12
CA GLY A 34 9.17 -17.39 21.06
C GLY A 34 7.86 -17.96 20.53
N CYS A 35 7.07 -17.11 19.90
CA CYS A 35 5.82 -17.48 19.25
C CYS A 35 5.78 -16.87 17.85
N ARG A 36 5.41 -17.66 16.83
CA ARG A 36 5.14 -17.18 15.48
C ARG A 36 3.63 -16.98 15.35
N ILE A 37 3.21 -15.75 15.14
CA ILE A 37 1.80 -15.36 14.98
C ILE A 37 1.56 -15.07 13.51
N GLU A 38 0.65 -15.80 12.90
CA GLU A 38 0.25 -15.60 11.50
C GLU A 38 -1.26 -15.67 11.37
N GLY A 39 -1.82 -14.78 10.55
CA GLY A 39 -3.25 -14.74 10.31
C GLY A 39 -3.69 -13.39 9.77
N TYR A 40 -5.01 -13.22 9.69
CA TYR A 40 -5.65 -11.97 9.33
C TYR A 40 -6.79 -11.70 10.30
N VAL A 41 -7.01 -10.43 10.62
CA VAL A 41 -8.10 -10.00 11.50
C VAL A 41 -8.98 -9.02 10.74
N ARG A 42 -10.29 -9.26 10.74
CA ARG A 42 -11.26 -8.32 10.18
C ARG A 42 -11.66 -7.32 11.26
N VAL A 43 -11.28 -6.07 11.06
CA VAL A 43 -11.58 -4.97 11.98
C VAL A 43 -12.45 -3.93 11.30
N LYS A 44 -13.15 -3.13 12.10
CA LYS A 44 -13.84 -1.92 11.60
C LYS A 44 -12.78 -0.92 11.13
N LYS A 45 -13.10 -0.14 10.10
CA LYS A 45 -12.25 0.94 9.56
C LYS A 45 -12.30 2.18 10.46
N VAL A 46 -11.79 2.07 11.68
CA VAL A 46 -11.69 3.16 12.67
C VAL A 46 -10.32 3.09 13.35
N PRO A 47 -9.80 4.21 13.90
CA PRO A 47 -8.58 4.18 14.70
C PRO A 47 -8.67 3.18 15.85
N GLY A 48 -7.58 2.45 16.11
CA GLY A 48 -7.60 1.35 17.07
C GLY A 48 -6.21 0.87 17.51
N ASN A 49 -6.22 -0.10 18.41
CA ASN A 49 -5.01 -0.72 18.95
C ASN A 49 -5.06 -2.24 18.77
N LEU A 50 -4.00 -2.81 18.20
CA LEU A 50 -3.72 -4.24 18.25
C LEU A 50 -2.65 -4.47 19.32
N ILE A 51 -2.98 -5.26 20.34
CA ILE A 51 -2.10 -5.49 21.49
C ILE A 51 -1.77 -6.97 21.56
N ILE A 52 -0.48 -7.30 21.53
CA ILE A 52 0.05 -8.64 21.73
C ILE A 52 0.66 -8.66 23.13
N SER A 53 0.11 -9.51 24.00
CA SER A 53 0.49 -9.59 25.41
C SER A 53 0.33 -11.01 25.95
N ALA A 54 1.10 -11.37 26.98
CA ALA A 54 0.89 -12.59 27.74
C ALA A 54 -0.23 -12.37 28.76
N ARG A 55 -1.36 -13.09 28.62
CA ARG A 55 -2.49 -13.02 29.55
C ARG A 55 -2.98 -14.42 29.91
N SER A 56 -3.22 -14.65 31.19
CA SER A 56 -3.80 -15.87 31.74
C SER A 56 -4.75 -15.49 32.87
N GLY A 57 -5.88 -16.19 32.96
CA GLY A 57 -6.86 -15.98 34.04
C GLY A 57 -6.46 -16.66 35.35
N SER A 58 -5.60 -17.68 35.29
CA SER A 58 -5.21 -18.52 36.44
C SER A 58 -3.75 -18.34 36.87
N HIS A 59 -2.95 -17.62 36.08
CA HIS A 59 -1.52 -17.44 36.34
C HIS A 59 -1.12 -15.97 36.22
N SER A 60 -0.40 -15.47 37.22
CA SER A 60 0.33 -14.20 37.16
C SER A 60 1.68 -14.44 36.49
N PHE A 61 2.08 -13.53 35.61
CA PHE A 61 3.38 -13.58 34.97
C PHE A 61 4.32 -12.56 35.60
N ASP A 62 5.59 -12.94 35.76
CA ASP A 62 6.63 -12.02 36.19
C ASP A 62 7.01 -11.07 35.04
N VAL A 63 6.70 -9.79 35.23
CA VAL A 63 6.94 -8.68 34.31
C VAL A 63 8.44 -8.58 33.96
N SER A 64 9.31 -8.89 34.93
CA SER A 64 10.76 -8.76 34.76
C SER A 64 11.37 -9.79 33.80
N GLN A 65 10.69 -10.93 33.63
CA GLN A 65 11.11 -12.02 32.75
C GLN A 65 10.45 -11.96 31.37
N MET A 66 9.52 -11.02 31.16
CA MET A 66 8.85 -10.88 29.88
C MET A 66 9.73 -10.18 28.85
N ASN A 67 9.87 -10.83 27.69
CA ASN A 67 10.54 -10.24 26.54
C ASN A 67 9.54 -9.97 25.42
N MET A 68 9.33 -8.70 25.08
CA MET A 68 8.47 -8.26 23.98
C MET A 68 9.24 -8.02 22.67
N SER A 69 10.50 -8.47 22.59
CA SER A 69 11.28 -8.45 21.37
C SER A 69 10.59 -9.26 20.28
N HIS A 70 10.45 -8.70 19.09
CA HIS A 70 9.75 -9.35 17.99
C HIS A 70 10.31 -8.94 16.63
N VAL A 71 10.07 -9.79 15.65
CA VAL A 71 10.40 -9.54 14.25
C VAL A 71 9.10 -9.46 13.48
N ILE A 72 8.90 -8.37 12.75
CA ILE A 72 7.72 -8.18 11.91
C ILE A 72 8.07 -8.74 10.53
N SER A 73 7.58 -9.94 10.23
CA SER A 73 7.79 -10.58 8.93
C SER A 73 6.93 -9.94 7.83
N HIS A 74 5.65 -9.68 8.10
CA HIS A 74 4.75 -9.08 7.13
C HIS A 74 3.55 -8.44 7.84
N LEU A 75 3.24 -7.19 7.51
CA LEU A 75 2.08 -6.47 8.04
C LEU A 75 1.45 -5.65 6.92
N SER A 76 0.23 -6.00 6.53
CA SER A 76 -0.49 -5.28 5.48
C SER A 76 -1.92 -4.97 5.88
N PHE A 77 -2.46 -3.92 5.26
CA PHE A 77 -3.84 -3.49 5.43
C PHE A 77 -4.60 -3.67 4.12
N GLY A 78 -5.86 -4.09 4.20
CA GLY A 78 -6.71 -4.32 3.04
C GLY A 78 -6.56 -5.70 2.42
N ARG A 79 -6.96 -5.82 1.15
CA ARG A 79 -6.93 -7.10 0.43
C ARG A 79 -5.54 -7.32 -0.14
N THR A 80 -5.01 -8.54 0.00
CA THR A 80 -3.79 -8.92 -0.68
C THR A 80 -4.05 -8.98 -2.18
N ILE A 81 -3.37 -8.13 -2.95
CA ILE A 81 -3.47 -8.10 -4.40
C ILE A 81 -2.58 -9.21 -4.95
N SER A 82 -3.09 -10.00 -5.90
CA SER A 82 -2.29 -11.06 -6.52
C SER A 82 -1.07 -10.46 -7.26
N PRO A 83 0.08 -11.14 -7.26
CA PRO A 83 1.31 -10.60 -7.85
C PRO A 83 1.17 -10.29 -9.35
N ARG A 84 0.31 -11.02 -10.07
CA ARG A 84 0.02 -10.79 -11.50
C ARG A 84 -0.72 -9.47 -11.73
N VAL A 85 -1.74 -9.19 -10.91
CA VAL A 85 -2.46 -7.92 -10.99
C VAL A 85 -1.54 -6.78 -10.59
N MET A 86 -0.69 -6.98 -9.57
CA MET A 86 0.27 -5.98 -9.13
C MET A 86 1.30 -5.63 -10.23
N SER A 87 1.78 -6.60 -11.02
CA SER A 87 2.72 -6.31 -12.11
C SER A 87 2.11 -5.46 -13.22
N ASP A 88 0.84 -5.71 -13.57
CA ASP A 88 0.12 -4.94 -14.59
C ASP A 88 -0.15 -3.51 -14.10
N VAL A 89 -0.52 -3.39 -12.83
CA VAL A 89 -0.77 -2.08 -12.18
C VAL A 89 0.51 -1.28 -12.07
N LYS A 90 1.63 -1.90 -11.69
CA LYS A 90 2.94 -1.23 -11.61
C LYS A 90 3.41 -0.71 -12.97
N ARG A 91 3.03 -1.38 -14.06
CA ARG A 91 3.31 -0.92 -15.44
C ARG A 91 2.47 0.31 -15.81
N LEU A 92 1.22 0.36 -15.36
CA LEU A 92 0.29 1.45 -15.65
C LEU A 92 0.49 2.66 -14.72
N ILE A 93 0.80 2.41 -13.45
CA ILE A 93 0.91 3.41 -12.39
C ILE A 93 2.13 3.08 -11.53
N PRO A 94 3.35 3.54 -11.91
CA PRO A 94 4.61 3.15 -11.28
C PRO A 94 4.80 3.71 -9.85
N TYR A 95 3.84 4.49 -9.35
CA TYR A 95 3.83 5.04 -8.01
C TYR A 95 3.04 4.17 -7.01
N LEU A 96 2.11 3.31 -7.47
CA LEU A 96 1.41 2.36 -6.61
C LEU A 96 2.34 1.20 -6.21
N GLY A 97 2.19 0.72 -4.97
CA GLY A 97 2.93 -0.42 -4.44
C GLY A 97 4.44 -0.20 -4.29
N ARG A 98 4.92 1.05 -4.41
CA ARG A 98 6.33 1.41 -4.17
C ARG A 98 6.64 1.59 -2.69
N SER A 99 5.63 1.84 -1.86
CA SER A 99 5.78 1.88 -0.41
C SER A 99 5.91 0.45 0.10
N HIS A 100 7.15 -0.05 0.09
CA HIS A 100 7.49 -1.30 0.75
C HIS A 100 6.94 -1.27 2.18
N ASP A 101 6.21 -2.32 2.56
CA ASP A 101 5.70 -2.61 3.90
C ASP A 101 6.75 -2.18 4.94
N ARG A 102 6.51 -1.04 5.61
CA ARG A 102 7.58 -0.26 6.28
C ARG A 102 8.22 -1.00 7.44
N LEU A 103 7.47 -1.93 8.03
CA LEU A 103 7.91 -2.76 9.14
C LEU A 103 8.39 -4.16 8.70
N ASN A 104 8.25 -4.51 7.43
CA ASN A 104 8.63 -5.83 6.92
C ASN A 104 10.11 -6.13 7.11
N GLY A 105 10.41 -7.30 7.65
CA GLY A 105 11.76 -7.77 7.93
C GLY A 105 12.48 -7.00 9.03
N ARG A 106 11.79 -6.10 9.75
CA ARG A 106 12.41 -5.33 10.86
C ARG A 106 12.34 -6.11 12.15
N SER A 107 13.48 -6.15 12.86
CA SER A 107 13.60 -6.72 14.20
C SER A 107 13.61 -5.60 15.24
N PHE A 108 12.74 -5.71 16.23
CA PHE A 108 12.68 -4.84 17.40
C PHE A 108 13.14 -5.65 18.60
N ILE A 109 14.37 -5.43 19.03
CA ILE A 109 15.01 -6.19 20.10
C ILE A 109 15.15 -5.27 21.30
N ASN A 110 14.65 -5.72 22.45
CA ASN A 110 14.89 -5.08 23.72
C ASN A 110 16.27 -5.52 24.24
N HIS A 111 17.26 -4.62 24.18
CA HIS A 111 18.54 -4.82 24.81
C HIS A 111 18.36 -4.64 26.33
N ARG A 112 18.73 -5.68 27.11
CA ARG A 112 18.49 -5.77 28.56
C ARG A 112 19.04 -4.60 29.38
N ASP A 113 19.90 -3.77 28.79
CA ASP A 113 20.49 -2.58 29.41
C ASP A 113 19.48 -1.45 29.67
N LEU A 114 18.31 -1.44 28.99
CA LEU A 114 17.24 -0.44 29.20
C LEU A 114 16.22 -0.81 30.29
N GLY A 115 16.45 -1.93 31.00
CA GLY A 115 15.59 -2.39 32.10
C GLY A 115 14.57 -3.44 31.66
N ALA A 116 14.13 -4.23 32.64
CA ALA A 116 12.96 -5.10 32.46
C ALA A 116 11.69 -4.22 32.42
N ASN A 117 10.66 -4.63 31.66
CA ASN A 117 9.37 -3.93 31.51
C ASN A 117 9.30 -2.85 30.41
N VAL A 118 9.98 -3.06 29.27
CA VAL A 118 9.83 -2.19 28.10
C VAL A 118 8.69 -2.68 27.21
N THR A 119 7.77 -1.78 26.90
CA THR A 119 6.75 -1.95 25.87
C THR A 119 7.27 -1.42 24.54
N ILE A 120 7.02 -2.15 23.46
CA ILE A 120 7.37 -1.71 22.11
C ILE A 120 6.08 -1.24 21.44
N GLU A 121 6.00 0.05 21.18
CA GLU A 121 4.85 0.67 20.54
C GLU A 121 5.16 1.00 19.08
N HIS A 122 4.23 0.67 18.19
CA HIS A 122 4.28 0.99 16.77
C HIS A 122 3.08 1.87 16.43
N TYR A 123 3.35 3.09 15.99
CA TYR A 123 2.36 4.01 15.46
C TYR A 123 2.31 3.85 13.94
N LEU A 124 1.15 3.45 13.43
CA LEU A 124 0.87 3.16 12.04
C LEU A 124 -0.14 4.16 11.51
N GLN A 125 0.26 4.99 10.55
CA GLN A 125 -0.66 5.90 9.87
C GLN A 125 -0.97 5.34 8.49
N ILE A 126 -2.23 4.98 8.27
CA ILE A 126 -2.70 4.27 7.07
C ILE A 126 -3.35 5.26 6.11
N VAL A 127 -2.92 5.27 4.85
CA VAL A 127 -3.46 6.10 3.78
C VAL A 127 -4.14 5.20 2.76
N LYS A 128 -5.40 5.53 2.39
CA LYS A 128 -6.12 4.86 1.31
C LYS A 128 -5.67 5.44 -0.02
N THR A 129 -5.32 4.57 -0.95
CA THR A 129 -5.08 4.89 -2.37
C THR A 129 -6.10 4.16 -3.22
N GLU A 130 -6.82 4.89 -4.06
CA GLU A 130 -7.86 4.34 -4.91
C GLU A 130 -7.64 4.73 -6.36
N VAL A 131 -7.71 3.75 -7.24
CA VAL A 131 -7.61 3.94 -8.69
C VAL A 131 -9.00 3.80 -9.28
N VAL A 132 -9.50 4.88 -9.87
CA VAL A 132 -10.80 4.92 -10.52
C VAL A 132 -10.64 5.13 -12.02
N THR A 133 -11.40 4.37 -12.80
CA THR A 133 -11.54 4.61 -14.24
C THR A 133 -12.91 5.23 -14.52
N ARG A 134 -12.93 6.25 -15.37
CA ARG A 134 -14.16 6.94 -15.77
C ARG A 134 -14.53 6.50 -17.19
N ARG A 135 -15.34 5.43 -17.30
CA ARG A 135 -15.96 5.03 -18.57
C ARG A 135 -17.44 5.39 -18.55
N SER A 136 -17.85 6.29 -19.43
CA SER A 136 -19.27 6.55 -19.77
C SER A 136 -20.16 6.95 -18.57
N SER A 137 -19.81 8.04 -17.89
CA SER A 137 -20.54 8.66 -16.76
C SER A 137 -20.67 7.86 -15.47
N ARG A 138 -20.12 6.63 -15.38
CA ARG A 138 -19.98 5.90 -14.11
C ARG A 138 -18.51 5.78 -13.73
N GLU A 139 -18.21 6.13 -12.48
CA GLU A 139 -16.91 5.90 -11.87
C GLU A 139 -16.86 4.45 -11.39
N HIS A 140 -15.91 3.68 -11.92
CA HIS A 140 -15.66 2.32 -11.48
C HIS A 140 -14.36 2.28 -10.70
N THR A 141 -14.43 1.80 -9.46
CA THR A 141 -13.28 1.58 -8.59
C THR A 141 -12.61 0.29 -9.02
N LEU A 142 -11.39 0.41 -9.55
CA LEU A 142 -10.67 -0.75 -10.06
C LEU A 142 -9.87 -1.41 -8.94
N ILE A 143 -9.19 -0.59 -8.14
CA ILE A 143 -8.21 -1.05 -7.16
C ILE A 143 -8.28 -0.15 -5.93
N GLU A 144 -8.33 -0.80 -4.76
CA GLU A 144 -8.13 -0.16 -3.45
C GLU A 144 -6.85 -0.72 -2.84
N GLU A 145 -5.88 0.15 -2.59
CA GLU A 145 -4.63 -0.17 -1.91
C GLU A 145 -4.53 0.65 -0.61
N TYR A 146 -3.89 0.09 0.42
CA TYR A 146 -3.63 0.78 1.68
C TYR A 146 -2.13 0.82 1.91
N GLU A 147 -1.57 2.01 1.87
CA GLU A 147 -0.19 2.24 2.25
C GLU A 147 -0.14 2.74 3.69
N TYR A 148 0.99 2.54 4.38
CA TYR A 148 1.12 3.04 5.74
C TYR A 148 2.54 3.52 6.04
N THR A 149 2.65 4.49 6.94
CA THR A 149 3.90 4.90 7.58
C THR A 149 3.99 4.29 8.97
N ALA A 150 5.21 4.06 9.45
CA ALA A 150 5.43 3.40 10.72
C ALA A 150 6.51 4.12 11.53
N HIS A 151 6.19 4.39 12.79
CA HIS A 151 7.10 4.91 13.80
C HIS A 151 7.10 3.99 15.00
N SER A 152 8.26 3.45 15.35
CA SER A 152 8.44 2.58 16.50
C SER A 152 9.08 3.35 17.65
N SER A 153 8.49 3.27 18.83
CA SER A 153 9.04 3.83 20.07
C SER A 153 9.13 2.76 21.16
N LEU A 154 10.06 2.97 22.07
CA LEU A 154 10.18 2.19 23.30
C LEU A 154 9.57 3.01 24.42
N ALA A 155 8.60 2.45 25.13
CA ALA A 155 7.97 3.07 26.28
C ALA A 155 8.19 2.20 27.52
N GLN A 156 8.62 2.82 28.61
CA GLN A 156 8.73 2.14 29.89
C GLN A 156 7.35 2.08 30.54
N SER A 157 6.91 0.88 30.90
CA SER A 157 5.59 0.64 31.44
C SER A 157 5.70 0.05 32.85
N LEU A 158 4.95 0.62 33.79
CA LEU A 158 4.76 0.03 35.13
C LEU A 158 3.83 -1.19 35.10
N HIS A 159 3.09 -1.37 33.99
CA HIS A 159 2.19 -2.49 33.74
C HIS A 159 2.86 -3.59 32.91
N ILE A 160 2.16 -4.72 32.73
CA ILE A 160 2.59 -5.87 31.93
C ILE A 160 3.10 -5.38 30.55
N PRO A 161 4.34 -5.69 30.14
CA PRO A 161 4.88 -5.26 28.86
C PRO A 161 4.11 -5.91 27.72
N VAL A 162 3.95 -5.16 26.64
CA VAL A 162 3.18 -5.54 25.47
C VAL A 162 3.88 -5.07 24.21
N ALA A 163 3.62 -5.75 23.10
CA ALA A 163 3.85 -5.21 21.76
C ALA A 163 2.53 -4.60 21.28
N LYS A 164 2.51 -3.28 21.11
CA LYS A 164 1.30 -2.51 20.80
C LYS A 164 1.43 -1.87 19.44
N PHE A 165 0.43 -2.08 18.61
CA PHE A 165 0.30 -1.51 17.28
C PHE A 165 -0.89 -0.56 17.31
N HIS A 166 -0.60 0.73 17.41
CA HIS A 166 -1.59 1.78 17.26
C HIS A 166 -1.76 2.07 15.79
N PHE A 167 -2.97 1.93 15.25
CA PHE A 167 -3.25 2.23 13.85
C PHE A 167 -4.31 3.31 13.73
N GLU A 168 -4.03 4.30 12.88
CA GLU A 168 -4.91 5.41 12.59
C GLU A 168 -5.10 5.53 11.07
N LEU A 169 -6.34 5.74 10.65
CA LEU A 169 -6.66 6.01 9.26
C LEU A 169 -6.48 7.50 8.98
N SER A 170 -5.65 7.81 8.01
CA SER A 170 -5.47 9.17 7.53
C SER A 170 -6.79 9.71 6.98
N PRO A 171 -7.17 10.96 7.33
CA PRO A 171 -8.32 11.62 6.71
C PRO A 171 -8.07 11.94 5.23
N MET A 172 -6.83 11.84 4.76
CA MET A 172 -6.47 12.05 3.36
C MET A 172 -6.55 10.73 2.58
N GLN A 173 -7.09 10.83 1.37
CA GLN A 173 -7.13 9.74 0.41
C GLN A 173 -6.45 10.18 -0.89
N VAL A 174 -5.67 9.28 -1.49
CA VAL A 174 -5.09 9.47 -2.82
C VAL A 174 -6.06 8.89 -3.84
N LEU A 175 -6.61 9.73 -4.70
CA LEU A 175 -7.49 9.32 -5.79
C LEU A 175 -6.77 9.48 -7.12
N ILE A 176 -6.57 8.37 -7.83
CA ILE A 176 -5.94 8.35 -9.15
C ILE A 176 -7.04 8.16 -10.18
N THR A 177 -7.26 9.22 -10.96
CA THR A 177 -8.27 9.28 -12.02
C THR A 177 -7.59 9.33 -13.37
N GLU A 178 -8.15 8.61 -14.34
CA GLU A 178 -7.76 8.75 -15.74
C GLU A 178 -8.54 9.91 -16.37
N ASN A 179 -7.82 10.91 -16.89
CA ASN A 179 -8.41 12.00 -17.65
C ASN A 179 -8.32 11.70 -19.15
N PRO A 180 -9.41 11.24 -19.79
CA PRO A 180 -9.39 11.02 -21.23
C PRO A 180 -9.29 12.37 -21.97
N LYS A 181 -8.39 12.46 -22.95
CA LYS A 181 -8.38 13.58 -23.89
C LYS A 181 -9.56 13.45 -24.85
N SER A 182 -10.18 14.58 -25.21
CA SER A 182 -11.30 14.57 -26.15
C SER A 182 -10.82 14.22 -27.57
N PHE A 183 -11.63 13.46 -28.30
CA PHE A 183 -11.36 13.13 -29.71
C PHE A 183 -11.27 14.39 -30.58
N SER A 184 -11.98 15.46 -30.22
CA SER A 184 -11.88 16.76 -30.89
C SER A 184 -10.46 17.30 -30.91
N HIS A 185 -9.69 17.13 -29.82
CA HIS A 185 -8.29 17.57 -29.75
C HIS A 185 -7.40 16.82 -30.76
N PHE A 186 -7.73 15.56 -31.07
CA PHE A 186 -7.03 14.80 -32.11
C PHE A 186 -7.33 15.37 -33.51
N ILE A 187 -8.61 15.60 -33.81
CA ILE A 187 -9.02 16.16 -35.11
C ILE A 187 -8.42 17.54 -35.34
N THR A 188 -8.45 18.43 -34.34
CA THR A 188 -7.84 19.76 -34.45
C THR A 188 -6.35 19.68 -34.74
N ASN A 189 -5.63 18.75 -34.11
CA ASN A 189 -4.21 18.55 -34.37
C ASN A 189 -3.95 18.05 -35.81
N VAL A 190 -4.77 17.12 -36.30
CA VAL A 190 -4.66 16.61 -37.69
C VAL A 190 -4.91 17.74 -38.69
N CYS A 191 -5.96 18.53 -38.51
CA CYS A 191 -6.25 19.68 -39.37
C CYS A 191 -5.12 20.71 -39.34
N ALA A 192 -4.55 20.99 -38.17
CA ALA A 192 -3.42 21.92 -38.04
C ALA A 192 -2.17 21.44 -38.80
N ILE A 193 -1.85 20.14 -38.73
CA ILE A 193 -0.73 19.55 -39.46
C ILE A 193 -0.96 19.63 -40.98
N ILE A 194 -2.15 19.27 -41.46
CA ILE A 194 -2.48 19.32 -42.90
C ILE A 194 -2.45 20.76 -43.41
N GLY A 195 -3.04 21.71 -42.68
CA GLY A 195 -3.01 23.14 -43.02
C GLY A 195 -1.60 23.72 -43.01
N GLY A 196 -0.76 23.28 -42.07
CA GLY A 196 0.67 23.63 -42.02
C GLY A 196 1.45 23.12 -43.22
N ILE A 197 1.24 21.87 -43.63
CA ILE A 197 1.93 21.30 -44.80
C ILE A 197 1.52 22.03 -46.08
N PHE A 198 0.23 22.31 -46.26
CA PHE A 198 -0.27 23.00 -47.46
C PHE A 198 0.26 24.43 -47.57
N THR A 199 0.32 25.16 -46.45
CA THR A 199 0.88 26.53 -46.43
C THR A 199 2.38 26.53 -46.72
N VAL A 200 3.16 25.62 -46.13
CA VAL A 200 4.60 25.51 -46.39
C VAL A 200 4.88 25.11 -47.85
N ALA A 201 4.12 24.15 -48.39
CA ALA A 201 4.24 23.76 -49.80
C ALA A 201 3.91 24.91 -50.76
N GLY A 202 2.85 25.68 -50.48
CA GLY A 202 2.48 26.85 -51.30
C GLY A 202 3.52 27.97 -51.27
N ILE A 203 4.14 28.23 -50.12
CA ILE A 203 5.24 29.20 -50.01
C ILE A 203 6.45 28.72 -50.81
N LEU A 204 6.84 27.45 -50.69
CA LEU A 204 7.96 26.88 -51.43
C LEU A 204 7.74 26.93 -52.94
N ASP A 205 6.55 26.54 -53.42
CA ASP A 205 6.22 26.58 -54.85
C ASP A 205 6.25 28.03 -55.37
N SER A 206 5.68 28.98 -54.62
CA SER A 206 5.72 30.40 -55.00
C SER A 206 7.14 30.95 -55.08
N ILE A 207 8.04 30.58 -54.16
CA ILE A 207 9.45 30.98 -54.19
C ILE A 207 10.14 30.34 -55.40
N PHE A 208 9.93 29.05 -55.64
CA PHE A 208 10.58 28.32 -56.73
C PHE A 208 10.16 28.87 -58.10
N HIS A 209 8.86 29.10 -58.30
CA HIS A 209 8.32 29.63 -59.55
C HIS A 209 8.80 31.06 -59.81
N ASN A 210 8.88 31.90 -58.78
CA ASN A 210 9.37 33.26 -58.92
C ASN A 210 10.89 33.30 -59.20
N THR A 211 11.66 32.43 -58.56
CA THR A 211 13.10 32.29 -58.79
C THR A 211 13.38 31.85 -60.23
N ILE A 212 12.67 30.85 -60.75
CA ILE A 212 12.80 30.41 -62.15
C ILE A 212 12.42 31.53 -63.12
N ARG A 213 11.35 32.28 -62.85
CA ARG A 213 10.95 33.42 -63.71
C ARG A 213 11.98 34.55 -63.70
N VAL A 214 12.59 34.85 -62.55
CA VAL A 214 13.65 35.85 -62.44
C VAL A 214 14.91 35.36 -63.16
N MET A 215 15.33 34.11 -62.97
CA MET A 215 16.47 33.53 -63.68
C MET A 215 16.27 33.55 -65.20
N LYS A 216 15.09 33.17 -65.70
CA LYS A 216 14.77 33.28 -67.13
C LYS A 216 14.77 34.73 -67.63
N LYS A 217 14.31 35.70 -66.83
CA LYS A 217 14.37 37.12 -67.18
C LYS A 217 15.82 37.64 -67.25
N VAL A 218 16.70 37.15 -66.38
CA VAL A 218 18.14 37.48 -66.38
C VAL A 218 18.86 36.83 -67.56
N GLU A 219 18.56 35.58 -67.92
CA GLU A 219 19.13 34.92 -69.10
C GLU A 219 18.73 35.57 -70.43
N LEU A 220 17.51 36.12 -70.53
CA LEU A 220 17.02 36.78 -71.73
C LEU A 220 17.53 38.22 -71.91
N GLY A 221 18.48 38.68 -71.07
CA GLY A 221 19.23 39.92 -71.29
C GLY A 221 18.41 41.21 -71.25
N LYS A 222 17.19 41.17 -70.71
CA LYS A 222 16.33 42.35 -70.58
C LYS A 222 16.51 42.94 -69.19
N ASN A 223 17.60 43.70 -69.03
CA ASN A 223 17.84 44.50 -67.83
C ASN A 223 16.79 45.61 -67.72
N LEU A 224 16.34 45.83 -66.47
CA LEU A 224 15.56 46.95 -65.92
C LEU A 224 14.84 47.88 -66.90
#